data_AF-A0A520LEM6-F1
#
_entry.id   AF-A0A520LEM6-F1
#
_cell.length_a   1.000
_cell.length_b   1.000
_cell.length_c   1.000
_cell.angle_alpha   90.00
_cell.angle_beta   90.00
_cell.angle_gamma   90.00
#
_symmetry.space_group_name_H-M   'P 1'
#
loop_
_entity.id
_entity.type
_entity.pdbx_description
1 polymer ?
#
loop_
_entity_poly.entity_id
_entity_poly.type
_entity_poly.pdbx_seq_one_letter_code
_entity_poly.pdbx_strand_id
1 'polypeptide(L)'
;MDSITRLARAYNNNVGGGKKSRGRGYQSGGIVAGALEMPRRLFAAARNTREAGSLTIIATALIQTNSKADEAIFQEFKGTGNMELVLDRRIAEQYVYPAADIFKSGTRREELILPEMSLKKIYMVRRGLAGHKPVEAMERLLFFMRKFPSNAQMLLEIKG
;
A
#
# COMPACT_ATOMS: atom_id res chain seq x y z
N MET A 1 -4.13 10.20 4.73
CA MET A 1 -3.69 10.15 6.14
C MET A 1 -2.20 9.87 6.17
N ASP A 2 -1.39 10.75 6.76
CA ASP A 2 0.06 10.54 6.87
C ASP A 2 0.50 10.66 8.35
N SER A 3 0.79 9.58 9.08
CA SER A 3 0.83 8.17 8.67
C SER A 3 0.02 7.28 9.62
N ILE A 4 -0.45 6.12 9.12
CA ILE A 4 -1.16 5.15 9.97
C ILE A 4 -0.24 4.55 11.04
N THR A 5 1.06 4.44 10.74
CA THR A 5 2.07 3.99 11.70
C THR A 5 2.21 4.94 12.88
N ARG A 6 2.24 6.26 12.62
CA ARG A 6 2.32 7.28 13.68
C ARG A 6 1.04 7.31 14.52
N LEU A 7 -0.12 7.17 13.87
CA LEU A 7 -1.41 7.05 14.55
C LEU A 7 -1.40 5.84 15.51
N ALA A 8 -1.02 4.67 15.02
CA ALA A 8 -0.95 3.45 15.83
C ALA A 8 0.01 3.57 17.02
N ARG A 9 1.19 4.17 16.83
CA ARG A 9 2.12 4.46 17.93
C ARG A 9 1.51 5.38 19.00
N ALA A 10 0.79 6.42 18.59
CA ALA A 10 0.13 7.33 19.52
C ALA A 10 -0.93 6.61 20.38
N TYR A 11 -1.75 5.75 19.75
CA TYR A 11 -2.72 4.92 20.46
C TYR A 11 -2.03 3.92 21.40
N ASN A 12 -0.94 3.29 20.96
CA ASN A 12 -0.15 2.37 21.79
C ASN A 12 0.38 3.06 23.06
N ASN A 13 0.97 4.24 22.92
CA ASN A 13 1.51 5.02 24.04
C ASN A 13 0.39 5.47 25.00
N ASN A 14 -0.76 5.88 24.48
CA ASN A 14 -1.90 6.28 25.30
C ASN A 14 -2.45 5.09 26.12
N VAL A 15 -2.61 3.93 25.49
CA VAL A 15 -3.09 2.72 26.16
C VAL A 15 -2.07 2.20 27.18
N GLY A 16 -0.78 2.22 26.84
CA GLY A 16 0.31 1.74 27.69
C GLY A 16 0.64 2.64 28.89
N GLY A 17 0.50 3.97 28.76
CA GLY A 17 0.75 4.94 29.82
C GLY A 17 -0.44 5.20 30.75
N GLY A 18 -1.65 4.74 30.39
CA GLY A 18 -2.86 4.96 31.18
C GLY A 18 -3.12 3.90 32.25
N LYS A 19 -4.02 4.21 33.20
CA LYS A 19 -4.56 3.24 34.18
C LYS A 19 -5.13 1.96 33.54
N LYS A 20 -5.47 2.01 32.24
CA LYS A 20 -5.95 0.89 31.41
C LYS A 20 -4.88 -0.17 31.06
N SER A 21 -3.60 0.10 31.33
CA SER A 21 -2.47 -0.81 31.08
C SER A 21 -2.29 -1.87 32.17
N ARG A 22 -2.79 -1.64 33.40
CA ARG A 22 -2.66 -2.60 34.51
C ARG A 22 -3.34 -3.92 34.13
N GLY A 23 -2.52 -4.95 33.85
CA GLY A 23 -2.95 -6.30 33.49
C GLY A 23 -3.03 -6.60 31.99
N ARG A 24 -2.74 -5.65 31.09
CA ARG A 24 -2.67 -5.92 29.65
C ARG A 24 -1.28 -6.42 29.27
N GLY A 25 -1.23 -7.57 28.60
CA GLY A 25 0.02 -8.13 28.07
C GLY A 25 0.57 -7.32 26.89
N TYR A 26 1.85 -7.54 26.60
CA TYR A 26 2.51 -7.00 25.41
C TYR A 26 2.54 -8.07 24.32
N GLN A 27 2.27 -7.65 23.09
CA GLN A 27 2.47 -8.41 21.87
C GLN A 27 3.88 -8.15 21.32
N SER A 28 4.26 -8.90 20.28
CA SER A 28 5.55 -8.74 19.59
C SER A 28 5.79 -7.27 19.21
N GLY A 29 7.04 -6.81 19.38
CA GLY A 29 7.41 -5.44 19.09
C GLY A 29 7.02 -4.41 20.15
N GLY A 30 6.54 -4.82 21.34
CA GLY A 30 6.20 -3.90 22.43
C GLY A 30 4.85 -3.21 22.26
N ILE A 31 3.97 -3.79 21.44
CA ILE A 31 2.61 -3.30 21.24
C ILE A 31 1.73 -3.80 22.39
N VAL A 32 1.01 -2.92 23.07
CA VAL A 32 0.09 -3.29 24.14
C VAL A 32 -1.13 -4.00 23.53
N ALA A 33 -1.55 -5.12 24.12
CA ALA A 33 -2.70 -5.86 23.64
C ALA A 33 -3.95 -4.96 23.50
N GLY A 34 -4.57 -4.99 22.32
CA GLY A 34 -5.74 -4.18 21.97
C GLY A 34 -5.45 -2.72 21.60
N ALA A 35 -4.18 -2.26 21.64
CA ALA A 35 -3.83 -0.88 21.26
C ALA A 35 -4.13 -0.57 19.78
N LEU A 36 -4.04 -1.57 18.91
CA LEU A 36 -4.26 -1.40 17.47
C LEU A 36 -5.74 -1.49 17.07
N GLU A 37 -6.64 -1.84 17.99
CA GLU A 37 -8.06 -2.03 17.68
C GLU A 37 -8.70 -0.75 17.11
N MET A 38 -8.52 0.38 17.80
CA MET A 38 -9.10 1.66 17.37
C MET A 38 -8.50 2.16 16.05
N PRO A 39 -7.17 2.22 15.88
CA PRO A 39 -6.55 2.51 14.57
C PRO A 39 -7.04 1.59 13.45
N ARG A 40 -7.17 0.27 13.70
CA ARG A 40 -7.69 -0.70 12.72
C ARG A 40 -9.14 -0.42 12.36
N ARG A 41 -10.00 -0.14 13.34
CA ARG A 41 -11.40 0.24 13.10
C ARG A 41 -11.51 1.52 12.26
N LEU A 42 -10.65 2.51 12.52
CA LEU A 42 -10.61 3.75 11.74
C LEU A 42 -10.21 3.49 10.29
N PHE A 43 -9.20 2.65 10.04
CA PHE A 43 -8.80 2.31 8.68
C PHE A 43 -9.84 1.43 7.97
N ALA A 44 -10.46 0.48 8.67
CA ALA A 44 -11.55 -0.37 8.19
C ALA A 44 -12.89 0.38 8.03
N ALA A 45 -12.96 1.66 8.41
CA ALA A 45 -14.10 2.50 8.10
C ALA A 45 -14.20 2.76 6.59
N ALA A 46 -13.07 2.75 5.87
CA ALA A 46 -13.03 2.88 4.42
C ALA A 46 -13.83 1.74 3.76
N ARG A 47 -14.88 2.11 3.02
CA ARG A 47 -15.76 1.18 2.33
C ARG A 47 -16.56 1.88 1.25
N ASN A 48 -16.91 1.13 0.22
CA ASN A 48 -17.98 1.50 -0.70
C ASN A 48 -19.30 0.96 -0.14
N THR A 49 -20.36 1.78 -0.14
CA THR A 49 -21.69 1.35 0.29
C THR A 49 -22.61 1.19 -0.94
N ARG A 50 -23.68 0.40 -0.81
CA ARG A 50 -24.62 0.20 -1.93
C ARG A 50 -25.63 1.33 -2.08
N GLU A 51 -26.04 1.91 -0.96
CA GLU A 51 -27.19 2.83 -0.87
C GLU A 51 -26.79 4.28 -0.55
N ALA A 52 -25.51 4.52 -0.26
CA ALA A 52 -25.00 5.85 0.05
C ALA A 52 -23.66 6.07 -0.68
N GLY A 53 -22.93 7.11 -0.28
CA GLY A 53 -21.61 7.40 -0.82
C GLY A 53 -20.54 6.36 -0.45
N SER A 54 -19.30 6.68 -0.76
CA SER A 54 -18.13 5.89 -0.40
C SER A 54 -17.19 6.69 0.51
N LEU A 55 -16.46 5.97 1.36
CA LEU A 55 -15.34 6.53 2.13
C LEU A 55 -14.06 5.85 1.66
N THR A 56 -13.18 6.62 1.05
CA THR A 56 -11.84 6.17 0.63
C THR A 56 -10.80 6.71 1.59
N ILE A 57 -10.00 5.83 2.19
CA ILE A 57 -8.86 6.22 3.03
C ILE A 57 -7.59 5.71 2.36
N ILE A 58 -6.71 6.64 1.99
CA ILE A 58 -5.34 6.34 1.59
C ILE A 58 -4.43 6.77 2.74
N ALA A 59 -3.58 5.84 3.21
CA ALA A 59 -2.67 6.09 4.30
C ALA A 59 -1.25 5.62 3.98
N THR A 60 -0.26 6.40 4.42
CA THR A 60 1.13 5.97 4.38
C THR A 60 1.42 5.05 5.56
N ALA A 61 2.22 4.01 5.31
CA ALA A 61 2.73 3.11 6.34
C ALA A 61 4.26 3.08 6.25
N LEU A 62 4.92 3.23 7.39
CA LEU A 62 6.38 3.16 7.46
C LEU A 62 6.82 1.70 7.60
N ILE A 63 7.77 1.29 6.77
CA ILE A 63 8.41 -0.03 6.80
C ILE A 63 9.93 0.16 6.76
N GLN A 64 10.68 -0.88 7.13
CA GLN A 64 12.16 -0.84 7.15
C GLN A 64 12.73 0.32 8.00
N THR A 65 12.07 0.62 9.13
CA THR A 65 12.47 1.63 10.11
C THR A 65 13.40 1.07 11.20
N ASN A 66 13.78 -0.21 11.10
CA ASN A 66 14.47 -0.98 12.14
C ASN A 66 13.70 -1.06 13.48
N SER A 67 12.38 -0.84 13.45
CA SER A 67 11.51 -0.98 14.62
C SER A 67 10.60 -2.19 14.47
N LYS A 68 10.75 -3.17 15.37
CA LYS A 68 9.83 -4.32 15.47
C LYS A 68 8.39 -3.89 15.73
N ALA A 69 8.18 -2.75 16.39
CA ALA A 69 6.85 -2.17 16.60
C ALA A 69 6.21 -1.76 15.27
N ASP A 70 6.97 -1.06 14.41
CA ASP A 70 6.47 -0.63 13.10
C ASP A 70 6.20 -1.82 12.17
N GLU A 71 7.03 -2.86 12.23
CA GLU A 71 6.80 -4.11 11.50
C GLU A 71 5.50 -4.80 11.95
N ALA A 72 5.28 -4.93 13.26
CA ALA A 72 4.04 -5.49 13.81
C ALA A 72 2.81 -4.65 13.40
N ILE A 73 2.92 -3.33 13.50
CA ILE A 73 1.88 -2.39 13.05
C ILE A 73 1.58 -2.56 11.56
N PHE A 74 2.61 -2.65 10.71
CA PHE A 74 2.45 -2.84 9.28
C PHE A 74 1.72 -4.15 8.96
N GLN A 75 2.11 -5.27 9.60
CA GLN A 75 1.45 -6.56 9.38
C GLN A 75 -0.04 -6.53 9.76
N GLU A 76 -0.39 -5.87 10.86
CA GLU A 76 -1.79 -5.71 11.29
C GLU A 76 -2.64 -4.96 10.23
N PHE A 77 -2.11 -3.86 9.69
CA PHE A 77 -2.83 -3.06 8.70
C PHE A 77 -2.82 -3.64 7.29
N LYS A 78 -1.79 -4.41 6.93
CA LYS A 78 -1.70 -5.10 5.65
C LYS A 78 -2.90 -6.02 5.41
N GLY A 79 -3.36 -6.72 6.46
CA GLY A 79 -4.55 -7.56 6.39
C GLY A 79 -5.86 -6.78 6.21
N THR A 80 -5.88 -5.51 6.61
CA THR A 80 -7.09 -4.66 6.65
C THR A 80 -7.35 -3.95 5.33
N GLY A 81 -6.30 -3.52 4.62
CA GLY A 81 -6.40 -2.83 3.33
C GLY A 81 -6.74 -3.75 2.15
N ASN A 82 -7.19 -3.15 1.05
CA ASN A 82 -7.43 -3.84 -0.23
C ASN A 82 -6.53 -3.34 -1.38
N MET A 83 -5.75 -2.28 -1.16
CA MET A 83 -4.80 -1.71 -2.11
C MET A 83 -3.47 -1.41 -1.40
N GLU A 84 -2.37 -1.80 -2.05
CA GLU A 84 -1.00 -1.54 -1.60
C GLU A 84 -0.21 -0.87 -2.74
N LEU A 85 0.36 0.31 -2.46
CA LEU A 85 1.37 0.94 -3.30
C LEU A 85 2.69 0.91 -2.55
N VAL A 86 3.58 0.01 -2.97
CA VAL A 86 4.86 -0.21 -2.30
C VAL A 86 5.91 0.68 -2.96
N LEU A 87 6.59 1.49 -2.15
CA LEU A 87 7.72 2.30 -2.59
C LEU A 87 9.03 1.59 -2.22
N ASP A 88 9.96 1.49 -3.18
CA ASP A 88 11.25 0.82 -2.97
C ASP A 88 12.38 1.85 -2.88
N ARG A 89 13.09 1.82 -1.75
CA ARG A 89 14.22 2.71 -1.47
C ARG A 89 15.29 2.65 -2.54
N ARG A 90 15.56 1.47 -3.13
CA ARG A 90 16.60 1.28 -4.15
C ARG A 90 16.26 2.00 -5.45
N ILE A 91 14.97 2.13 -5.78
CA ILE A 91 14.51 2.89 -6.96
C ILE A 91 14.72 4.39 -6.70
N ALA A 92 14.37 4.87 -5.50
CA ALA A 92 14.57 6.27 -5.12
C ALA A 92 16.06 6.67 -5.03
N GLU A 93 16.93 5.79 -4.51
CA GLU A 93 18.39 5.99 -4.45
C GLU A 93 19.04 6.14 -5.83
N GLN A 94 18.40 5.63 -6.89
CA GLN A 94 18.81 5.80 -8.29
C GLN A 94 18.14 7.01 -8.96
N TYR A 95 17.44 7.86 -8.21
CA TYR A 95 16.73 9.04 -8.71
C TYR A 95 15.62 8.73 -9.73
N VAL A 96 15.08 7.51 -9.73
CA VAL A 96 13.97 7.11 -10.59
C VAL A 96 12.65 7.38 -9.86
N TYR A 97 11.81 8.23 -10.44
CA TYR A 97 10.52 8.62 -9.86
C TYR A 97 9.35 8.45 -10.85
N PRO A 98 8.18 7.96 -10.37
CA PRO A 98 7.88 7.53 -9.00
C PRO A 98 8.61 6.23 -8.61
N ALA A 99 9.06 6.14 -7.35
CA ALA A 99 9.85 5.01 -6.85
C ALA A 99 8.98 3.79 -6.46
N ALA A 100 8.02 3.43 -7.31
CA ALA A 100 7.03 2.38 -7.05
C ALA A 100 7.55 1.00 -7.47
N ASP A 101 7.44 0.02 -6.57
CA ASP A 101 7.67 -1.39 -6.90
C ASP A 101 6.43 -1.95 -7.58
N ILE A 102 6.51 -2.12 -8.90
CA ILE A 102 5.43 -2.61 -9.76
C ILE A 102 4.98 -4.02 -9.35
N PHE A 103 5.88 -4.86 -8.83
CA PHE A 103 5.59 -6.26 -8.55
C PHE A 103 4.96 -6.45 -7.18
N LYS A 104 5.34 -5.62 -6.20
CA LYS A 104 4.75 -5.66 -4.85
C LYS A 104 3.48 -4.83 -4.70
N SER A 105 3.23 -3.89 -5.62
CA SER A 105 2.02 -3.07 -5.60
C SER A 105 0.83 -3.78 -6.27
N GLY A 106 -0.38 -3.51 -5.81
CA GLY A 106 -1.58 -4.10 -6.39
C GLY A 106 -2.86 -3.72 -5.65
N THR A 107 -4.00 -3.99 -6.29
CA THR A 107 -5.33 -3.80 -5.73
C THR A 107 -6.12 -5.10 -5.83
N ARG A 108 -6.75 -5.53 -4.74
CA ARG A 108 -7.66 -6.68 -4.74
C ARG A 108 -8.92 -6.32 -5.52
N ARG A 109 -9.42 -7.25 -6.32
CA ARG A 109 -10.63 -7.08 -7.13
C ARG A 109 -10.56 -5.90 -8.12
N GLU A 110 -9.40 -5.69 -8.72
CA GLU A 110 -9.18 -4.62 -9.71
C GLU A 110 -10.06 -4.77 -10.97
N GLU A 111 -10.58 -5.97 -11.25
CA GLU A 111 -11.56 -6.23 -12.31
C GLU A 111 -12.90 -5.50 -12.12
N LEU A 112 -13.21 -5.06 -10.89
CA LEU A 112 -14.37 -4.21 -10.62
C LEU A 112 -14.13 -2.73 -10.91
N ILE A 113 -12.86 -2.32 -11.06
CA ILE A 113 -12.45 -0.92 -11.14
C ILE A 113 -12.04 -0.58 -12.57
N LEU A 114 -11.41 -1.53 -13.27
CA LEU A 114 -10.85 -1.33 -14.60
C LEU A 114 -11.64 -2.10 -15.66
N PRO A 115 -11.85 -1.52 -16.86
CA PRO A 115 -12.41 -2.25 -17.98
C PRO A 115 -11.58 -3.48 -18.34
N GLU A 116 -12.23 -4.57 -18.74
CA GLU A 116 -11.59 -5.85 -19.04
C GLU A 116 -10.46 -5.72 -20.08
N MET A 117 -10.67 -4.92 -21.13
CA MET A 117 -9.65 -4.66 -22.15
C MET A 117 -8.39 -4.03 -21.54
N SER A 118 -8.56 -2.99 -20.72
CA SER A 118 -7.45 -2.33 -20.04
C SER A 118 -6.73 -3.28 -19.09
N LEU A 119 -7.47 -4.10 -18.36
CA LEU A 119 -6.91 -5.06 -17.40
C LEU A 119 -6.03 -6.10 -18.10
N LYS A 120 -6.49 -6.69 -19.21
CA LYS A 120 -5.71 -7.63 -20.03
C LYS A 120 -4.39 -7.02 -20.50
N LYS A 121 -4.41 -5.77 -20.95
CA LYS A 121 -3.22 -5.02 -21.39
C LYS A 121 -2.28 -4.70 -20.22
N ILE A 122 -2.80 -4.28 -19.08
CA ILE A 122 -2.01 -4.06 -17.86
C ILE A 122 -1.31 -5.35 -17.44
N TYR A 123 -2.00 -6.49 -17.48
CA TYR A 123 -1.40 -7.80 -17.16
C TYR A 123 -0.33 -8.22 -18.15
N MET A 124 -0.49 -7.87 -19.42
CA MET A 124 0.55 -8.06 -20.43
C MET A 124 1.80 -7.21 -20.14
N VAL A 125 1.62 -5.94 -19.80
CA VAL A 125 2.74 -5.06 -19.38
C VAL A 125 3.43 -5.65 -18.15
N ARG A 126 2.69 -6.04 -17.12
CA ARG A 126 3.26 -6.65 -15.91
C ARG A 126 4.02 -7.94 -16.20
N ARG A 127 3.50 -8.80 -17.08
CA ARG A 127 4.19 -10.03 -17.53
C ARG A 127 5.44 -9.72 -18.35
N GLY A 128 5.41 -8.73 -19.24
CA GLY A 128 6.56 -8.31 -20.03
C GLY A 128 7.68 -7.69 -19.19
N LEU A 129 7.33 -7.12 -18.03
CA LEU A 129 8.29 -6.62 -17.04
C LEU A 129 8.77 -7.73 -16.07
N ALA A 130 8.10 -8.88 -16.01
CA ALA A 130 8.44 -9.94 -15.07
C ALA A 130 9.87 -10.46 -15.30
N GLY A 131 10.61 -10.68 -14.22
CA GLY A 131 12.02 -11.09 -14.26
C GLY A 131 13.02 -9.93 -14.24
N HIS A 132 12.59 -8.69 -14.49
CA HIS A 132 13.44 -7.52 -14.30
C HIS A 132 13.62 -7.17 -12.82
N LYS A 133 14.76 -6.54 -12.51
CA LYS A 133 14.93 -5.87 -11.22
C LYS A 133 13.94 -4.71 -11.10
N PRO A 134 13.42 -4.39 -9.90
CA PRO A 134 12.43 -3.32 -9.73
C PRO A 134 12.82 -1.96 -10.34
N VAL A 135 14.10 -1.57 -10.23
CA VAL A 135 14.63 -0.32 -10.82
C VAL A 135 14.49 -0.34 -12.35
N GLU A 136 15.02 -1.38 -13.00
CA GLU A 136 14.96 -1.54 -14.47
C GLU A 136 13.51 -1.63 -14.97
N ALA A 137 12.64 -2.32 -14.24
CA ALA A 137 11.23 -2.44 -14.59
C ALA A 137 10.53 -1.08 -14.57
N MET A 138 10.80 -0.24 -13.56
CA MET A 138 10.25 1.10 -13.44
C MET A 138 10.77 2.04 -14.54
N GLU A 139 12.07 2.00 -14.83
CA GLU A 139 12.67 2.79 -15.92
C GLU A 139 12.10 2.41 -17.28
N ARG A 140 11.97 1.10 -17.57
CA ARG A 140 11.35 0.62 -18.80
C ARG A 140 9.90 1.06 -18.90
N LEU A 141 9.12 0.92 -17.84
CA LEU A 141 7.74 1.38 -17.83
C LEU A 141 7.66 2.87 -18.14
N LEU A 142 8.48 3.71 -17.48
CA LEU A 142 8.51 5.15 -17.73
C LEU A 142 8.93 5.49 -19.16
N PHE A 143 9.93 4.78 -19.69
CA PHE A 143 10.36 4.95 -21.07
C PHE A 143 9.21 4.65 -22.05
N PHE A 144 8.44 3.59 -21.83
CA PHE A 144 7.28 3.29 -22.65
C PHE A 144 6.16 4.31 -22.47
N MET A 145 5.80 4.68 -21.24
CA MET A 145 4.73 5.65 -20.96
C MET A 145 5.00 7.01 -21.60
N ARG A 146 6.25 7.48 -21.61
CA ARG A 146 6.65 8.76 -22.23
C ARG A 146 6.47 8.80 -23.75
N LYS A 147 6.36 7.66 -24.42
CA LYS A 147 6.14 7.60 -25.88
C LYS A 147 4.70 7.91 -26.28
N PHE A 148 3.78 7.91 -25.31
CA PHE A 148 2.36 8.11 -25.57
C PHE A 148 1.85 9.35 -24.83
N PRO A 149 0.88 10.08 -25.41
CA PRO A 149 0.30 11.25 -24.77
C PRO A 149 -0.60 10.87 -23.58
N SER A 150 -1.08 9.63 -23.51
CA SER A 150 -1.95 9.15 -22.43
C SER A 150 -1.81 7.65 -22.19
N ASN A 151 -2.19 7.21 -20.99
CA ASN A 151 -2.26 5.79 -20.64
C ASN A 151 -3.27 5.03 -21.52
N ALA A 152 -4.38 5.67 -21.90
CA ALA A 152 -5.39 5.06 -22.77
C ALA A 152 -4.79 4.75 -24.15
N GLN A 153 -4.09 5.72 -24.75
CA GLN A 153 -3.40 5.52 -26.02
C GLN A 153 -2.33 4.42 -25.93
N MET A 154 -1.51 4.45 -24.88
CA MET A 154 -0.51 3.41 -24.64
C MET A 154 -1.13 2.01 -24.61
N LEU A 155 -2.20 1.80 -23.84
CA LEU A 155 -2.83 0.48 -23.71
C LEU A 155 -3.48 -0.01 -25.01
N LEU A 156 -3.96 0.91 -25.86
CA LEU A 156 -4.49 0.58 -27.18
C LEU A 156 -3.37 0.15 -28.15
N GLU A 157 -2.23 0.84 -28.13
CA GLU A 157 -1.13 0.64 -29.08
C GLU A 157 -0.17 -0.50 -28.72
N ILE A 158 -0.13 -0.93 -27.45
CA ILE A 158 0.63 -2.13 -27.06
C ILE A 158 0.06 -3.33 -27.80
N LYS A 159 0.84 -3.88 -28.73
CA LYS A 159 0.47 -5.10 -29.46
C LYS A 159 0.51 -6.31 -28.53
N GLY A 160 -0.45 -7.20 -28.75
CA GLY A 160 -0.65 -8.41 -27.94
C GLY A 160 0.41 -9.48 -28.16
#